data_AF-A0A7X4GDS0-F1
#
_entry.id   AF-A0A7X4GDS0-F1
#
_cell.length_a   1.000
_cell.length_b   1.000
_cell.length_c   1.000
_cell.angle_alpha   90.00
_cell.angle_beta   90.00
_cell.angle_gamma   90.00
#
_symmetry.space_group_name_H-M   'P 1'
#
loop_
_entity.id
_entity.type
_entity.pdbx_description
1 polymer ?
#
loop_
_entity_poly.entity_id
_entity_poly.type
_entity_poly.pdbx_seq_one_letter_code
_entity_poly.pdbx_strand_id
1 'polypeptide(L)'
;MSVSANLSFRIAAVLIGGFVLLQLVVGTVMLLPSEVYERRASNLPPPDQVRAMAATLENIQPELRPAALAAFDDSLFQVRVVAELPSVEREQSGRLSEQRRAYLAALSDRPVLLWRDEAVIHRPLRDQPGPLNYIDPTQLAVGLSDGRWLLIDSRPSLLLQAFLRRRAFLSVAFGAVVLFALWLAVRQTTRPLVRLSRRIRTFAAELDAPDLPVTGAQELRELSAAFNDMKARIRGLMEERTRLLAAIAHDMRTYLTRLRLRTEFIDDESHRARAASDLAEMHDLLEDTLLFAQQASSTETKLSIIDLGEELARIVETRVEMGENVRLDPNEQDLVVRAAPLGLRRILANLIDNGLRYAHNVQLRAEQTTVGIVLIVEDDGPGVPPEAIATLGEPFNRIDPSRDRSTGGAGLGLAIVHALAERSHIGVRFENKVPTGFRVTLTFGLPDSPEAG
;
A
#
# COMPACT_ATOMS: atom_id res chain seq x y z
N MET A 1 -5.26 24.88 4.84
CA MET A 1 -5.38 24.52 3.41
C MET A 1 -6.70 23.77 3.22
N SER A 2 -7.65 24.36 2.49
CA SER A 2 -9.02 23.86 2.44
C SER A 2 -9.10 22.54 1.68
N VAL A 3 -9.89 21.60 2.21
CA VAL A 3 -10.23 20.30 1.58
C VAL A 3 -10.77 20.49 0.15
N SER A 4 -11.26 21.69 -0.17
CA SER A 4 -11.72 22.11 -1.49
C SER A 4 -10.61 22.32 -2.53
N ALA A 5 -9.30 22.23 -2.23
CA ALA A 5 -8.25 22.39 -3.24
C ALA A 5 -7.89 21.08 -3.98
N ASN A 6 -8.36 19.93 -3.49
CA ASN A 6 -7.93 18.63 -3.96
C ASN A 6 -8.68 18.23 -5.25
N LEU A 7 -7.97 18.19 -6.39
CA LEU A 7 -8.55 17.96 -7.72
C LEU A 7 -9.31 16.62 -7.80
N SER A 8 -8.78 15.58 -7.19
CA SER A 8 -9.41 14.25 -7.12
C SER A 8 -10.68 14.25 -6.26
N PHE A 9 -10.70 15.01 -5.16
CA PHE A 9 -11.92 15.22 -4.37
C PHE A 9 -12.96 16.03 -5.14
N ARG A 10 -12.55 17.07 -5.88
CA ARG A 10 -13.45 17.84 -6.76
C ARG A 10 -14.05 16.97 -7.85
N ILE A 11 -13.25 16.15 -8.52
CA ILE A 11 -13.72 15.23 -9.56
C ILE A 11 -14.70 14.21 -8.97
N ALA A 12 -14.36 13.60 -7.83
CA ALA A 12 -15.24 12.65 -7.15
C ALA A 12 -16.55 13.32 -6.69
N ALA A 13 -16.48 14.52 -6.10
CA ALA A 13 -17.65 15.27 -5.66
C ALA A 13 -18.55 15.71 -6.83
N VAL A 14 -17.96 16.14 -7.95
CA VAL A 14 -18.71 16.50 -9.17
C VAL A 14 -19.35 15.26 -9.80
N LEU A 15 -18.65 14.12 -9.84
CA LEU A 15 -19.20 12.87 -10.37
C LEU A 15 -20.33 12.32 -9.50
N ILE A 16 -20.15 12.28 -8.17
CA ILE A 16 -21.19 11.83 -7.24
C ILE A 16 -22.37 12.81 -7.28
N GLY A 17 -22.11 14.11 -7.19
CA GLY A 17 -23.14 15.15 -7.24
C GLY A 17 -23.92 15.12 -8.55
N GLY A 18 -23.22 14.97 -9.68
CA GLY A 18 -23.83 14.82 -10.99
C GLY A 18 -24.65 13.54 -11.13
N PHE A 19 -24.19 12.42 -10.58
CA PHE A 19 -24.94 11.16 -10.56
C PHE A 19 -26.22 11.29 -9.74
N VAL A 20 -26.13 11.82 -8.51
CA VAL A 20 -27.29 12.00 -7.62
C VAL A 20 -28.29 12.97 -8.25
N LEU A 21 -27.81 14.09 -8.81
CA LEU A 21 -28.66 15.07 -9.48
C LEU A 21 -29.36 14.46 -10.69
N LEU A 22 -28.66 13.68 -11.52
CA LEU A 22 -29.25 13.00 -12.67
C LEU A 22 -30.31 11.99 -12.24
N GLN A 23 -30.06 11.19 -11.20
CA GLN A 23 -31.05 10.23 -10.69
C GLN A 23 -32.28 10.94 -10.10
N LEU A 24 -32.08 12.05 -9.39
CA LEU A 24 -33.17 12.89 -8.90
C LEU A 24 -33.98 13.47 -10.06
N VAL A 25 -33.33 14.05 -11.07
CA VAL A 25 -34.01 14.60 -12.25
C VAL A 25 -34.78 13.52 -13.00
N VAL A 26 -34.18 12.35 -13.24
CA VAL A 26 -34.86 11.23 -13.91
C VAL A 26 -36.04 10.71 -13.08
N GLY A 27 -35.88 10.60 -11.77
CA GLY A 27 -36.95 10.19 -10.85
C GLY A 27 -38.09 11.22 -10.80
N THR A 28 -37.78 12.51 -10.71
CA THR A 28 -38.76 13.59 -10.73
C THR A 28 -39.49 13.65 -12.07
N VAL A 29 -38.80 13.53 -13.20
CA VAL A 29 -39.44 13.47 -14.54
C VAL A 29 -40.37 12.27 -14.69
N MET A 30 -40.08 11.14 -14.02
CA MET A 30 -40.98 9.98 -13.99
C MET A 30 -42.22 10.19 -13.10
N LEU A 31 -42.12 11.02 -12.07
CA LEU A 31 -43.20 11.33 -11.12
C LEU A 31 -44.04 12.54 -11.54
N LEU A 32 -43.54 13.37 -12.48
CA LEU A 32 -44.28 14.52 -12.98
C LEU A 32 -45.57 14.04 -13.70
N PRO A 33 -46.75 14.54 -13.29
CA PRO A 33 -48.00 14.22 -13.95
C PRO A 33 -47.97 14.78 -15.37
N SER A 34 -47.94 13.91 -16.37
CA SER A 34 -48.13 14.31 -17.77
C SER A 34 -49.61 14.23 -18.12
N GLU A 35 -50.13 15.16 -18.94
CA GLU A 35 -51.54 15.15 -19.40
C GLU A 35 -51.97 13.80 -20.04
N VAL A 36 -51.01 13.05 -20.56
CA VAL A 36 -51.20 11.70 -21.11
C VAL A 36 -51.69 10.71 -20.04
N TYR A 37 -51.24 10.85 -18.79
CA TYR A 37 -51.65 10.00 -17.66
C TYR A 37 -52.98 10.43 -17.04
N GLU A 38 -53.33 11.71 -17.15
CA GLU A 38 -54.60 12.24 -16.60
C GLU A 38 -55.81 11.88 -17.45
N ARG A 39 -55.67 11.83 -18.80
CA ARG A 39 -56.80 11.50 -19.69
C ARG A 39 -57.17 10.02 -19.72
N ARG A 40 -56.26 9.12 -19.35
CA ARG A 40 -56.47 7.66 -19.42
C ARG A 40 -56.16 6.99 -18.09
N ALA A 41 -56.96 7.29 -17.07
CA ALA A 41 -56.71 6.87 -15.69
C ALA A 41 -56.60 5.33 -15.45
N SER A 42 -56.88 4.49 -16.45
CA SER A 42 -56.72 3.03 -16.41
C SER A 42 -56.49 2.46 -17.82
N ASN A 43 -56.03 1.20 -17.91
CA ASN A 43 -55.97 0.44 -19.17
C ASN A 43 -57.36 -0.03 -19.66
N LEU A 44 -58.46 0.40 -19.02
CA LEU A 44 -59.83 0.10 -19.45
C LEU A 44 -60.33 1.08 -20.54
N PRO A 45 -61.23 0.63 -21.43
CA PRO A 45 -61.85 1.48 -22.45
C PRO A 45 -62.77 2.55 -21.84
N PRO A 46 -62.88 3.76 -22.41
CA PRO A 46 -63.76 4.82 -21.91
C PRO A 46 -65.22 4.37 -21.77
N PRO A 47 -65.99 4.95 -20.83
CA PRO A 47 -67.34 4.47 -20.52
C PRO A 47 -68.30 4.46 -21.72
N ASP A 48 -68.20 5.44 -22.62
CA ASP A 48 -69.02 5.51 -23.83
C ASP A 48 -68.70 4.36 -24.81
N GLN A 49 -67.42 3.96 -24.89
CA GLN A 49 -67.01 2.82 -25.71
C GLN A 49 -67.56 1.51 -25.12
N VAL A 50 -67.51 1.35 -23.79
CA VAL A 50 -68.09 0.18 -23.12
C VAL A 50 -69.60 0.09 -23.37
N ARG A 51 -70.31 1.21 -23.31
CA ARG A 51 -71.73 1.29 -23.65
C ARG A 51 -72.00 0.84 -25.08
N ALA A 52 -71.20 1.32 -26.04
CA ALA A 52 -71.32 0.93 -27.45
C ALA A 52 -71.02 -0.56 -27.67
N MET A 53 -70.00 -1.11 -26.99
CA MET A 53 -69.67 -2.54 -27.06
C MET A 53 -70.83 -3.40 -26.55
N ALA A 54 -71.39 -3.04 -25.39
CA ALA A 54 -72.52 -3.74 -24.79
C ALA A 54 -73.78 -3.69 -25.68
N ALA A 55 -74.11 -2.50 -26.22
CA ALA A 55 -75.23 -2.35 -27.15
C ALA A 55 -75.02 -3.11 -28.48
N THR A 56 -73.78 -3.21 -28.97
CA THR A 56 -73.46 -3.96 -30.19
C THR A 56 -73.61 -5.46 -29.98
N LEU A 57 -73.16 -5.99 -28.83
CA LEU A 57 -73.26 -7.43 -28.51
C LEU A 57 -74.71 -7.91 -28.34
N GLU A 58 -75.61 -7.01 -27.96
CA GLU A 58 -77.04 -7.31 -27.81
C GLU A 58 -77.79 -7.33 -29.14
N ASN A 59 -77.39 -6.46 -30.07
CA ASN A 59 -78.06 -6.32 -31.35
C ASN A 59 -77.46 -7.21 -32.46
N ILE A 60 -76.31 -7.85 -32.21
CA ILE A 60 -75.66 -8.73 -33.18
C ILE A 60 -76.17 -10.17 -33.08
N GLN A 61 -76.24 -10.85 -34.22
CA GLN A 61 -76.63 -12.26 -34.28
C GLN A 61 -75.67 -13.14 -33.47
N PRO A 62 -76.18 -14.16 -32.74
CA PRO A 62 -75.36 -15.00 -31.86
C PRO A 62 -74.12 -15.62 -32.53
N GLU A 63 -74.23 -15.96 -33.81
CA GLU A 63 -73.18 -16.56 -34.63
C GLU A 63 -72.00 -15.62 -34.89
N LEU A 64 -72.24 -14.30 -34.90
CA LEU A 64 -71.23 -13.27 -35.15
C LEU A 64 -70.62 -12.68 -33.86
N ARG A 65 -71.14 -13.05 -32.68
CA ARG A 65 -70.63 -12.57 -31.39
C ARG A 65 -69.15 -12.88 -31.16
N PRO A 66 -68.62 -14.08 -31.49
CA PRO A 66 -67.19 -14.34 -31.33
C PRO A 66 -66.31 -13.42 -32.19
N ALA A 67 -66.77 -13.09 -33.40
CA ALA A 67 -66.06 -12.16 -34.29
C ALA A 67 -66.11 -10.72 -33.76
N ALA A 68 -67.24 -10.30 -33.19
CA ALA A 68 -67.36 -8.99 -32.54
C ALA A 68 -66.47 -8.88 -31.29
N LEU A 69 -66.39 -9.93 -30.47
CA LEU A 69 -65.50 -9.97 -29.30
C LEU A 69 -64.03 -9.88 -29.70
N ALA A 70 -63.61 -10.61 -30.74
CA ALA A 70 -62.26 -10.52 -31.27
C ALA A 70 -61.93 -9.13 -31.85
N ALA A 71 -62.92 -8.43 -32.42
CA ALA A 71 -62.76 -7.06 -32.90
C ALA A 71 -62.71 -6.01 -31.78
N PHE A 72 -63.23 -6.36 -30.59
CA PHE A 72 -63.21 -5.52 -29.40
C PHE A 72 -61.96 -5.70 -28.54
N ASP A 73 -61.16 -6.74 -28.77
CA ASP A 73 -59.89 -6.94 -28.09
C ASP A 73 -58.87 -5.86 -28.52
N ASP A 74 -58.19 -5.26 -27.54
CA ASP A 74 -57.13 -4.26 -27.74
C ASP A 74 -55.81 -4.73 -27.11
N SER A 75 -54.72 -4.06 -27.46
CA SER A 75 -53.42 -4.17 -26.79
C SER A 75 -53.46 -3.89 -25.28
N LEU A 76 -54.46 -3.14 -24.80
CA LEU A 76 -54.60 -2.73 -23.40
C LEU A 76 -55.65 -3.50 -22.60
N PHE A 77 -56.58 -4.20 -23.25
CA PHE A 77 -57.64 -4.93 -22.57
C PHE A 77 -58.19 -6.06 -23.44
N GLN A 78 -58.72 -7.09 -22.79
CA GLN A 78 -59.39 -8.21 -23.44
C GLN A 78 -60.86 -8.25 -23.02
N VAL A 79 -61.73 -8.66 -23.93
CA VAL A 79 -63.19 -8.66 -23.72
C VAL A 79 -63.72 -10.08 -23.81
N ARG A 80 -64.51 -10.49 -22.83
CA ARG A 80 -65.12 -11.83 -22.74
C ARG A 80 -66.57 -11.71 -22.31
N VAL A 81 -67.43 -12.63 -22.76
CA VAL A 81 -68.82 -12.73 -22.27
C VAL A 81 -68.95 -13.98 -21.43
N VAL A 82 -69.41 -13.83 -20.20
CA VAL A 82 -69.59 -14.92 -19.23
C VAL A 82 -71.04 -14.98 -18.77
N ALA A 83 -71.54 -16.19 -18.52
CA ALA A 83 -72.92 -16.39 -18.03
C ALA A 83 -73.06 -16.03 -16.55
N GLU A 84 -72.05 -16.36 -15.74
CA GLU A 84 -71.98 -16.03 -14.33
C GLU A 84 -70.67 -15.31 -14.02
N LEU A 85 -70.74 -14.36 -13.08
CA LEU A 85 -69.57 -13.65 -12.59
C LEU A 85 -68.74 -14.57 -11.68
N PRO A 86 -67.40 -14.55 -11.77
CA PRO A 86 -66.56 -15.20 -10.77
C PRO A 86 -66.83 -14.59 -9.38
N SER A 87 -66.82 -15.42 -8.35
CA SER A 87 -67.00 -14.99 -6.96
C SER A 87 -65.75 -14.25 -6.47
N VAL A 88 -65.69 -12.93 -6.68
CA VAL A 88 -64.53 -12.12 -6.29
C VAL A 88 -64.75 -11.50 -4.91
N GLU A 89 -63.76 -11.67 -4.02
CA GLU A 89 -63.68 -10.99 -2.73
C GLU A 89 -63.51 -9.48 -2.96
N ARG A 90 -64.48 -8.71 -2.47
CA ARG A 90 -64.72 -7.32 -2.87
C ARG A 90 -63.76 -6.35 -2.16
N GLU A 91 -62.55 -6.17 -2.66
CA GLU A 91 -61.67 -5.10 -2.15
C GLU A 91 -61.96 -3.76 -2.88
N GLN A 92 -62.57 -2.80 -2.16
CA GLN A 92 -62.95 -1.48 -2.68
C GLN A 92 -61.93 -0.43 -2.22
N SER A 93 -60.99 0.00 -3.09
CA SER A 93 -60.05 1.08 -2.79
C SER A 93 -60.56 2.48 -3.18
N GLY A 94 -60.03 3.53 -2.56
CA GLY A 94 -60.55 4.91 -2.63
C GLY A 94 -60.57 5.56 -4.02
N ARG A 95 -59.59 5.31 -4.90
CA ARG A 95 -59.56 5.90 -6.26
C ARG A 95 -60.34 5.11 -7.32
N LEU A 96 -60.59 3.81 -7.07
CA LEU A 96 -61.59 3.04 -7.82
C LEU A 96 -62.96 3.70 -7.71
N SER A 97 -63.24 4.47 -6.65
CA SER A 97 -64.53 5.16 -6.47
C SER A 97 -64.80 6.26 -7.50
N GLU A 98 -63.79 6.97 -8.02
CA GLU A 98 -63.97 8.01 -9.05
C GLU A 98 -64.20 7.39 -10.43
N GLN A 99 -63.39 6.40 -10.80
CA GLN A 99 -63.58 5.65 -12.04
C GLN A 99 -64.91 4.90 -12.04
N ARG A 100 -65.24 4.23 -10.94
CA ARG A 100 -66.53 3.58 -10.76
C ARG A 100 -67.67 4.58 -10.88
N ARG A 101 -67.54 5.80 -10.32
CA ARG A 101 -68.54 6.87 -10.51
C ARG A 101 -68.70 7.24 -11.99
N ALA A 102 -67.62 7.37 -12.75
CA ALA A 102 -67.69 7.67 -14.18
C ALA A 102 -68.37 6.56 -14.98
N TYR A 103 -68.04 5.28 -14.72
CA TYR A 103 -68.72 4.15 -15.37
C TYR A 103 -70.18 4.01 -14.94
N LEU A 104 -70.49 4.19 -13.66
CA LEU A 104 -71.88 4.16 -13.16
C LEU A 104 -72.73 5.29 -13.75
N ALA A 105 -72.15 6.49 -13.94
CA ALA A 105 -72.85 7.61 -14.57
C ALA A 105 -73.12 7.35 -16.06
N ALA A 106 -72.18 6.71 -16.77
CA ALA A 106 -72.32 6.39 -18.19
C ALA A 106 -73.07 5.08 -18.46
N LEU A 107 -73.24 4.19 -17.49
CA LEU A 107 -73.94 2.91 -17.67
C LEU A 107 -75.08 2.79 -16.65
N SER A 108 -75.82 3.89 -16.46
CA SER A 108 -76.88 3.99 -15.45
C SER A 108 -78.04 3.01 -15.68
N ASP A 109 -78.16 2.45 -16.88
CA ASP A 109 -79.16 1.48 -17.32
C ASP A 109 -78.77 0.01 -17.02
N ARG A 110 -77.54 -0.24 -16.52
CA ARG A 110 -76.97 -1.59 -16.38
C ARG A 110 -76.22 -1.76 -15.07
N PRO A 111 -76.17 -2.99 -14.53
CA PRO A 111 -75.31 -3.24 -13.38
C PRO A 111 -73.84 -3.24 -13.82
N VAL A 112 -73.00 -2.49 -13.08
CA VAL A 112 -71.56 -2.38 -13.32
C VAL A 112 -70.78 -2.77 -12.07
N LEU A 113 -69.80 -3.64 -12.24
CA LEU A 113 -68.87 -4.07 -11.20
C LEU A 113 -67.44 -3.78 -11.65
N LEU A 114 -66.64 -3.20 -10.76
CA LEU A 114 -65.24 -2.87 -11.01
C LEU A 114 -64.42 -3.36 -9.82
N TRP A 115 -63.41 -4.18 -10.08
CA TRP A 115 -62.49 -4.68 -9.06
C TRP A 115 -61.06 -4.76 -9.61
N ARG A 116 -60.09 -4.96 -8.73
CA ARG A 116 -58.70 -5.23 -9.10
C ARG A 116 -58.30 -6.58 -8.56
N ASP A 117 -57.57 -7.34 -9.37
CA ASP A 117 -56.98 -8.60 -8.92
C ASP A 117 -55.68 -8.31 -8.13
N GLU A 118 -55.21 -9.32 -7.39
CA GLU A 118 -54.05 -9.34 -6.46
C GLU A 118 -53.03 -8.20 -6.66
N ALA A 119 -52.86 -7.34 -5.65
CA ALA A 119 -52.02 -6.14 -5.77
C ALA A 119 -50.53 -6.50 -5.79
N VAL A 120 -49.82 -6.10 -6.86
CA VAL A 120 -48.37 -6.30 -6.98
C VAL A 120 -47.57 -5.24 -6.18
N ILE A 121 -48.22 -4.12 -5.82
CA ILE A 121 -47.58 -2.94 -5.20
C ILE A 121 -48.24 -2.58 -3.86
N HIS A 122 -47.43 -2.21 -2.85
CA HIS A 122 -47.90 -1.78 -1.52
C HIS A 122 -48.78 -0.50 -1.54
N ARG A 123 -49.85 -0.49 -0.73
CA ARG A 123 -50.92 0.53 -0.66
C ARG A 123 -50.51 2.02 -0.72
N PRO A 124 -49.50 2.55 -0.01
CA PRO A 124 -49.27 4.00 0.03
C PRO A 124 -48.70 4.58 -1.28
N LEU A 125 -47.98 3.78 -2.08
CA LEU A 125 -47.53 4.19 -3.42
C LEU A 125 -48.63 4.02 -4.48
N ARG A 126 -49.65 3.21 -4.19
CA ARG A 126 -50.73 2.78 -5.11
C ARG A 126 -51.81 3.84 -5.34
N ASP A 127 -52.05 4.73 -4.39
CA ASP A 127 -53.10 5.77 -4.51
C ASP A 127 -52.59 7.10 -5.11
N GLN A 128 -51.27 7.25 -5.26
CA GLN A 128 -50.67 8.43 -5.88
C GLN A 128 -50.81 8.41 -7.41
N PRO A 129 -51.04 9.57 -8.06
CA PRO A 129 -51.06 9.64 -9.52
C PRO A 129 -49.66 9.33 -10.07
N GLY A 130 -49.56 8.31 -10.93
CA GLY A 130 -48.27 7.94 -11.52
C GLY A 130 -48.33 6.70 -12.41
N PRO A 131 -47.21 6.40 -13.11
CA PRO A 131 -47.11 5.28 -14.05
C PRO A 131 -47.27 3.90 -13.38
N LEU A 132 -47.13 3.83 -12.06
CA LEU A 132 -47.27 2.60 -11.27
C LEU A 132 -48.70 2.05 -11.26
N ASN A 133 -49.71 2.90 -11.49
CA ASN A 133 -51.13 2.49 -11.47
C ASN A 133 -51.56 1.69 -12.71
N TYR A 134 -50.70 1.59 -13.72
CA TYR A 134 -50.94 0.84 -14.96
C TYR A 134 -50.41 -0.61 -14.89
N ILE A 135 -49.86 -1.00 -13.73
CA ILE A 135 -49.23 -2.30 -13.49
C ILE A 135 -50.25 -3.29 -12.89
N ASP A 136 -51.21 -2.81 -12.09
CA ASP A 136 -52.22 -3.65 -11.45
C ASP A 136 -53.37 -4.00 -12.43
N PRO A 137 -53.69 -5.29 -12.64
CA PRO A 137 -54.83 -5.69 -13.46
C PRO A 137 -56.15 -5.26 -12.81
N THR A 138 -56.92 -4.44 -13.54
CA THR A 138 -58.29 -4.04 -13.19
C THR A 138 -59.27 -4.78 -14.09
N GLN A 139 -60.34 -5.29 -13.51
CA GLN A 139 -61.41 -6.00 -14.23
C GLN A 139 -62.72 -5.20 -14.09
N LEU A 140 -63.41 -5.04 -15.21
CA LEU A 140 -64.70 -4.36 -15.31
C LEU A 140 -65.74 -5.34 -15.84
N ALA A 141 -66.86 -5.51 -15.16
CA ALA A 141 -67.99 -6.29 -15.64
C ALA A 141 -69.24 -5.42 -15.80
N VAL A 142 -69.94 -5.62 -16.91
CA VAL A 142 -71.18 -4.89 -17.26
C VAL A 142 -72.26 -5.89 -17.62
N GLY A 143 -73.46 -5.74 -17.06
CA GLY A 143 -74.60 -6.59 -17.37
C GLY A 143 -75.14 -6.35 -18.78
N LEU A 144 -75.53 -7.44 -19.45
CA LEU A 144 -76.24 -7.44 -20.73
C LEU A 144 -77.74 -7.73 -20.50
N SER A 145 -78.58 -7.31 -21.45
CA SER A 145 -80.05 -7.47 -21.39
C SER A 145 -80.51 -8.93 -21.47
N ASP A 146 -79.64 -9.84 -21.89
CA ASP A 146 -79.90 -11.28 -21.96
C ASP A 146 -79.46 -12.06 -20.70
N GLY A 147 -79.07 -11.35 -19.64
CA GLY A 147 -78.66 -11.93 -18.35
C GLY A 147 -77.18 -12.36 -18.29
N ARG A 148 -76.42 -12.20 -19.37
CA ARG A 148 -74.96 -12.46 -19.39
C ARG A 148 -74.18 -11.20 -18.98
N TRP A 149 -72.88 -11.37 -18.76
CA TRP A 149 -71.98 -10.29 -18.37
C TRP A 149 -70.86 -10.10 -19.39
N LEU A 150 -70.62 -8.83 -19.75
CA LEU A 150 -69.45 -8.40 -20.49
C LEU A 150 -68.31 -8.14 -19.50
N LEU A 151 -67.31 -9.00 -19.50
CA LEU A 151 -66.10 -8.88 -18.71
C LEU A 151 -64.99 -8.25 -19.56
N ILE A 152 -64.36 -7.20 -19.02
CA ILE A 152 -63.24 -6.49 -19.63
C ILE A 152 -62.06 -6.58 -18.67
N ASP A 153 -61.06 -7.35 -19.08
CA ASP A 153 -59.83 -7.57 -18.32
C ASP A 153 -58.75 -6.62 -18.83
N SER A 154 -58.29 -5.68 -18.00
CA SER A 154 -57.18 -4.83 -18.38
C SER A 154 -55.87 -5.63 -18.41
N ARG A 155 -55.06 -5.49 -19.47
CA ARG A 155 -53.73 -6.07 -19.55
C ARG A 155 -52.67 -5.07 -19.08
N PRO A 156 -51.64 -5.50 -18.35
CA PRO A 156 -50.50 -4.63 -18.06
C PRO A 156 -49.85 -4.24 -19.39
N SER A 157 -49.61 -2.95 -19.61
CA SER A 157 -49.11 -2.46 -20.90
C SER A 157 -47.67 -2.95 -21.11
N LEU A 158 -47.50 -3.89 -22.04
CA LEU A 158 -46.19 -4.46 -22.42
C LEU A 158 -45.19 -3.35 -22.81
N LEU A 159 -45.68 -2.28 -23.42
CA LEU A 159 -44.89 -1.10 -23.78
C LEU A 159 -44.36 -0.33 -22.56
N LEU A 160 -45.17 -0.17 -21.51
CA LEU A 160 -44.75 0.52 -20.28
C LEU A 160 -43.75 -0.34 -19.48
N GLN A 161 -44.00 -1.65 -19.37
CA GLN A 161 -43.04 -2.57 -18.75
C GLN A 161 -41.70 -2.59 -19.49
N ALA A 162 -41.72 -2.64 -20.83
CA ALA A 162 -40.52 -2.56 -21.65
C ALA A 162 -39.79 -1.21 -21.48
N PHE A 163 -40.54 -0.10 -21.40
CA PHE A 163 -40.00 1.23 -21.17
C PHE A 163 -39.33 1.36 -19.79
N LEU A 164 -40.01 0.92 -18.73
CA LEU A 164 -39.49 0.93 -17.36
C LEU A 164 -38.27 0.02 -17.22
N ARG A 165 -38.29 -1.18 -17.80
CA ARG A 165 -37.14 -2.12 -17.79
C ARG A 165 -35.93 -1.53 -18.52
N ARG A 166 -36.14 -0.91 -19.69
CA ARG A 166 -35.05 -0.24 -20.44
C ARG A 166 -34.44 0.91 -19.64
N ARG A 167 -35.27 1.73 -18.98
CA ARG A 167 -34.82 2.83 -18.11
C ARG A 167 -34.06 2.31 -16.88
N ALA A 168 -34.57 1.29 -16.21
CA ALA A 168 -33.90 0.67 -15.05
C ALA A 168 -32.51 0.12 -15.44
N PHE A 169 -32.42 -0.56 -16.59
CA PHE A 169 -31.15 -1.06 -17.12
C PHE A 169 -30.16 0.08 -17.37
N LEU A 170 -30.59 1.18 -18.00
CA LEU A 170 -29.75 2.36 -18.23
C LEU A 170 -29.26 2.98 -16.92
N SER A 171 -30.11 3.07 -15.89
CA SER A 171 -29.71 3.60 -14.57
C SER A 171 -28.66 2.71 -13.89
N VAL A 172 -28.81 1.39 -13.95
CA VAL A 172 -27.83 0.45 -13.38
C VAL A 172 -26.50 0.52 -14.14
N ALA A 173 -26.55 0.52 -15.48
CA ALA A 173 -25.36 0.63 -16.31
C ALA A 173 -24.59 1.93 -16.03
N PHE A 174 -25.29 3.06 -15.90
CA PHE A 174 -24.68 4.34 -15.55
C PHE A 174 -24.07 4.33 -14.14
N GLY A 175 -24.76 3.74 -13.15
CA GLY A 175 -24.24 3.57 -11.80
C GLY A 175 -22.94 2.75 -11.77
N ALA A 176 -22.87 1.68 -12.56
CA ALA A 176 -21.66 0.87 -12.68
C ALA A 176 -20.48 1.66 -13.28
N VAL A 177 -20.72 2.51 -14.29
CA VAL A 177 -19.69 3.37 -14.88
C VAL A 177 -19.17 4.40 -13.88
N VAL A 178 -20.06 5.01 -13.09
CA VAL A 178 -19.65 5.98 -12.05
C VAL A 178 -18.83 5.29 -10.95
N LEU A 179 -19.26 4.11 -10.48
CA LEU A 179 -18.50 3.33 -9.50
C LEU A 179 -17.12 2.92 -10.03
N PHE A 180 -17.03 2.52 -11.29
CA PHE A 180 -15.76 2.18 -11.92
C PHE A 180 -14.83 3.40 -12.04
N ALA A 181 -15.37 4.56 -12.44
CA ALA A 181 -14.61 5.81 -12.49
C ALA A 181 -14.11 6.23 -11.11
N LEU A 182 -14.94 6.08 -10.07
CA LEU A 182 -14.58 6.38 -8.68
C LEU A 182 -13.46 5.45 -8.19
N TRP A 183 -13.59 4.15 -8.45
CA TRP A 183 -12.56 3.16 -8.13
C TRP A 183 -11.24 3.47 -8.83
N LEU A 184 -11.28 3.85 -10.11
CA LEU A 184 -10.10 4.22 -10.88
C LEU A 184 -9.43 5.47 -10.32
N ALA A 185 -10.21 6.50 -9.95
CA ALA A 185 -9.73 7.73 -9.35
C ALA A 185 -9.05 7.50 -7.99
N VAL A 186 -9.66 6.70 -7.11
CA VAL A 186 -9.06 6.30 -5.83
C VAL A 186 -7.77 5.53 -6.07
N ARG A 187 -7.78 4.55 -6.99
CA ARG A 187 -6.61 3.73 -7.29
C ARG A 187 -5.44 4.54 -7.88
N GLN A 188 -5.73 5.54 -8.70
CA GLN A 188 -4.71 6.45 -9.25
C GLN A 188 -4.14 7.40 -8.19
N THR A 189 -4.93 7.82 -7.21
CA THR A 189 -4.49 8.77 -6.18
C THR A 189 -3.72 8.10 -5.03
N THR A 190 -4.16 6.92 -4.59
CA THR A 190 -3.58 6.25 -3.40
C THR A 190 -2.29 5.47 -3.73
N ARG A 191 -2.16 4.91 -4.94
CA ARG A 191 -0.97 4.13 -5.33
C ARG A 191 0.34 4.92 -5.29
N PRO A 192 0.42 6.17 -5.82
CA PRO A 192 1.63 6.98 -5.75
C PRO A 192 2.05 7.32 -4.32
N LEU A 193 1.09 7.64 -3.44
CA LEU A 193 1.34 7.90 -2.01
C LEU A 193 1.97 6.71 -1.30
N VAL A 194 1.47 5.50 -1.55
CA VAL A 194 2.04 4.27 -0.97
C VAL A 194 3.45 3.99 -1.50
N ARG A 195 3.73 4.29 -2.78
CA ARG A 195 5.08 4.17 -3.35
C ARG A 195 6.04 5.19 -2.74
N LEU A 196 5.60 6.43 -2.58
CA LEU A 196 6.37 7.49 -1.96
C LEU A 196 6.70 7.15 -0.50
N SER A 197 5.71 6.72 0.28
CA SER A 197 5.91 6.31 1.68
C SER A 197 6.90 5.16 1.83
N ARG A 198 6.87 4.16 0.94
CA ARG A 198 7.86 3.08 0.93
C ARG A 198 9.27 3.58 0.66
N ARG A 199 9.44 4.49 -0.30
CA ARG A 199 10.76 5.07 -0.62
C ARG A 199 11.30 5.98 0.49
N ILE A 200 10.42 6.67 1.22
CA ILE A 200 10.80 7.45 2.40
C ILE A 200 11.23 6.53 3.56
N ARG A 201 10.59 5.36 3.73
CA ARG A 201 11.02 4.38 4.75
C ARG A 201 12.39 3.79 4.46
N THR A 202 12.74 3.56 3.20
CA THR A 202 14.08 3.11 2.81
C THR A 202 15.15 4.18 3.04
N PHE A 203 14.83 5.47 3.01
CA PHE A 203 15.78 6.54 3.38
C PHE A 203 16.21 6.48 4.85
N ALA A 204 15.37 5.96 5.75
CA ALA A 204 15.78 5.78 7.15
C ALA A 204 16.88 4.71 7.30
N ALA A 205 17.01 3.81 6.32
CA ALA A 205 18.05 2.79 6.29
C ALA A 205 19.31 3.26 5.54
N GLU A 206 19.15 4.06 4.48
CA GLU A 206 20.26 4.44 3.59
C GLU A 206 20.18 5.91 3.15
N LEU A 207 21.08 6.75 3.66
CA LEU A 207 21.23 8.15 3.22
C LEU A 207 21.63 8.28 1.73
N ASP A 208 22.17 7.20 1.16
CA ASP A 208 22.71 7.15 -0.19
C ASP A 208 21.70 6.67 -1.24
N ALA A 209 20.48 6.30 -0.83
CA ALA A 209 19.42 5.93 -1.77
C ALA A 209 19.19 7.04 -2.83
N PRO A 210 18.77 6.74 -4.08
CA PRO A 210 18.51 7.75 -5.10
C PRO A 210 17.46 8.80 -4.67
N ASP A 211 17.56 10.01 -5.23
CA ASP A 211 16.55 11.05 -5.00
C ASP A 211 15.16 10.62 -5.49
N LEU A 212 14.13 11.15 -4.84
CA LEU A 212 12.76 10.86 -5.24
C LEU A 212 12.45 11.54 -6.58
N PRO A 213 11.85 10.82 -7.55
CA PRO A 213 11.49 11.40 -8.83
C PRO A 213 10.36 12.41 -8.63
N VAL A 214 10.61 13.65 -9.05
CA VAL A 214 9.64 14.77 -8.96
C VAL A 214 8.61 14.63 -10.09
N THR A 215 7.72 13.64 -9.97
CA THR A 215 6.73 13.28 -11.00
C THR A 215 5.34 13.12 -10.38
N GLY A 216 4.29 13.24 -11.18
CA GLY A 216 2.90 13.10 -10.74
C GLY A 216 2.21 14.43 -10.44
N ALA A 217 1.18 14.37 -9.59
CA ALA A 217 0.39 15.54 -9.19
C ALA A 217 1.25 16.61 -8.52
N GLN A 218 0.78 17.87 -8.53
CA GLN A 218 1.54 19.02 -8.01
C GLN A 218 1.97 18.81 -6.55
N GLU A 219 1.08 18.29 -5.72
CA GLU A 219 1.31 18.03 -4.30
C GLU A 219 2.39 16.96 -4.09
N LEU A 220 2.39 15.94 -4.96
CA LEU A 220 3.39 14.87 -4.91
C LEU A 220 4.76 15.37 -5.35
N ARG A 221 4.80 16.26 -6.34
CA ARG A 221 6.02 16.93 -6.80
C ARG A 221 6.59 17.84 -5.71
N GLU A 222 5.76 18.67 -5.09
CA GLU A 222 6.17 19.56 -3.99
C GLU A 222 6.72 18.76 -2.81
N LEU A 223 6.04 17.68 -2.40
CA LEU A 223 6.52 16.82 -1.32
C LEU A 223 7.83 16.10 -1.68
N SER A 224 7.97 15.61 -2.91
CA SER A 224 9.21 14.96 -3.37
C SER A 224 10.37 15.95 -3.42
N ALA A 225 10.14 17.18 -3.88
CA ALA A 225 11.14 18.24 -3.90
C ALA A 225 11.57 18.65 -2.49
N ALA A 226 10.61 18.90 -1.58
CA ALA A 226 10.91 19.23 -0.20
C ALA A 226 11.69 18.12 0.53
N PHE A 227 11.39 16.85 0.22
CA PHE A 227 12.14 15.72 0.75
C PHE A 227 13.57 15.67 0.21
N ASN A 228 13.76 15.86 -1.10
CA ASN A 228 15.09 15.90 -1.70
C ASN A 228 15.93 17.06 -1.13
N ASP A 229 15.35 18.23 -0.91
CA ASP A 229 16.01 19.37 -0.27
C ASP A 229 16.43 19.05 1.18
N MET A 230 15.55 18.42 1.96
CA MET A 230 15.86 17.98 3.32
C MET A 230 17.02 16.97 3.32
N LYS A 231 17.00 16.00 2.40
CA LYS A 231 18.08 15.02 2.23
C LYS A 231 19.40 15.69 1.88
N ALA A 232 19.41 16.61 0.92
CA ALA A 232 20.60 17.36 0.52
C ALA A 232 21.18 18.16 1.70
N ARG A 233 20.31 18.77 2.52
CA ARG A 233 20.72 19.51 3.71
C ARG A 233 21.35 18.61 4.78
N ILE A 234 20.78 17.43 5.04
CA ILE A 234 21.35 16.45 5.98
C ILE A 234 22.72 15.96 5.48
N ARG A 235 22.85 15.63 4.19
CA ARG A 235 24.13 15.25 3.59
C ARG A 235 25.19 16.34 3.76
N GLY A 236 24.84 17.60 3.45
CA GLY A 236 25.74 18.74 3.64
C GLY A 236 26.21 18.90 5.09
N LEU A 237 25.33 18.73 6.07
CA LEU A 237 25.69 18.78 7.50
C LEU A 237 26.64 17.65 7.91
N MET A 238 26.47 16.44 7.36
CA MET A 238 27.37 15.32 7.64
C MET A 238 28.75 15.54 7.03
N GLU A 239 28.81 16.00 5.77
CA GLU A 239 30.07 16.34 5.11
C GLU A 239 30.83 17.47 5.82
N GLU A 240 30.13 18.49 6.30
CA GLU A 240 30.71 19.60 7.06
C GLU A 240 31.30 19.10 8.38
N ARG A 241 30.56 18.24 9.11
CA ARG A 241 31.04 17.60 10.34
C ARG A 241 32.30 16.77 10.09
N THR A 242 32.33 15.97 9.02
CA THR A 242 33.51 15.17 8.67
C THR A 242 34.71 16.04 8.28
N ARG A 243 34.49 17.11 7.51
CA ARG A 243 35.56 18.07 7.16
C ARG A 243 36.15 18.75 8.39
N LEU A 244 35.31 19.15 9.33
CA LEU A 244 35.75 19.75 10.59
C LEU A 244 36.58 18.76 11.41
N LEU A 245 36.13 17.51 11.55
CA LEU A 245 36.90 16.47 12.24
C LEU A 245 38.24 16.20 11.56
N ALA A 246 38.28 16.20 10.22
CA ALA A 246 39.50 16.05 9.45
C ALA A 246 40.52 17.19 9.72
N ALA A 247 40.05 18.44 9.76
CA ALA A 247 40.89 19.58 10.08
C ALA A 247 41.44 19.52 11.51
N ILE A 248 40.59 19.21 12.51
CA ILE A 248 41.02 19.06 13.91
C ILE A 248 42.08 17.98 14.04
N ALA A 249 41.87 16.84 13.39
CA ALA A 249 42.79 15.73 13.50
C ALA A 249 44.13 15.99 12.80
N HIS A 250 44.14 16.69 11.67
CA HIS A 250 45.37 17.14 11.04
C HIS A 250 46.22 17.99 12.01
N ASP A 251 45.60 18.94 12.69
CA ASP A 251 46.29 19.80 13.66
C ASP A 251 46.78 19.00 14.86
N MET A 252 45.94 18.10 15.40
CA MET A 252 46.31 17.19 16.49
C MET A 252 47.50 16.29 16.13
N ARG A 253 47.54 15.72 14.92
CA ARG A 253 48.68 14.91 14.43
C ARG A 253 49.97 15.73 14.50
N THR A 254 49.90 16.99 14.06
CA THR A 254 51.04 17.91 14.12
C THR A 254 51.50 18.16 15.56
N TYR A 255 50.58 18.36 16.52
CA TYR A 255 50.93 18.53 17.94
C TYR A 255 51.48 17.25 18.57
N LEU A 256 50.92 16.08 18.24
CA LEU A 256 51.39 14.78 18.73
C LEU A 256 52.80 14.47 18.24
N THR A 257 53.11 14.73 16.96
CA THR A 257 54.48 14.56 16.43
C THR A 257 55.48 15.45 17.18
N ARG A 258 55.12 16.71 17.46
CA ARG A 258 56.00 17.61 18.24
C ARG A 258 56.20 17.12 19.67
N LEU A 259 55.14 16.63 20.32
CA LEU A 259 55.24 16.06 21.67
C LEU A 259 56.12 14.81 21.67
N ARG A 260 56.01 13.94 20.65
CA ARG A 260 56.85 12.74 20.51
C ARG A 260 58.32 13.07 20.31
N LEU A 261 58.64 14.14 19.57
CA LEU A 261 60.02 14.63 19.50
C LEU A 261 60.51 15.19 20.84
N ARG A 262 59.61 15.77 21.64
CA ARG A 262 59.97 16.28 22.98
C ARG A 262 60.19 15.17 24.00
N THR A 263 59.53 14.01 23.85
CA THR A 263 59.75 12.88 24.76
C THR A 263 61.18 12.35 24.67
N GLU A 264 61.84 12.46 23.51
CA GLU A 264 63.25 12.08 23.35
C GLU A 264 64.23 12.82 24.29
N PHE A 265 63.81 13.97 24.84
CA PHE A 265 64.61 14.74 25.81
C PHE A 265 64.31 14.40 27.27
N ILE A 266 63.53 13.35 27.54
CA ILE A 266 63.27 12.87 28.91
C ILE A 266 64.45 11.99 29.36
N ASP A 267 65.14 12.41 30.42
CA ASP A 267 66.32 11.73 30.96
C ASP A 267 66.02 10.31 31.48
N ASP A 268 64.87 10.12 32.13
CA ASP A 268 64.43 8.83 32.65
C ASP A 268 63.85 7.95 31.52
N GLU A 269 64.52 6.83 31.21
CA GLU A 269 64.16 5.89 30.15
C GLU A 269 62.75 5.28 30.33
N SER A 270 62.36 4.97 31.57
CA SER A 270 61.04 4.42 31.88
C SER A 270 59.94 5.46 31.62
N HIS A 271 60.19 6.70 32.00
CA HIS A 271 59.25 7.80 31.74
C HIS A 271 59.18 8.16 30.25
N ARG A 272 60.32 8.10 29.54
CA ARG A 272 60.39 8.29 28.08
C ARG A 272 59.55 7.25 27.35
N ALA A 273 59.76 5.97 27.65
CA ALA A 273 59.04 4.87 27.03
C ALA A 273 57.53 4.96 27.28
N ARG A 274 57.11 5.27 28.52
CA ARG A 274 55.68 5.48 28.84
C ARG A 274 55.08 6.67 28.10
N ALA A 275 55.75 7.81 28.08
CA ALA A 275 55.26 9.00 27.37
C ALA A 275 55.17 8.79 25.85
N ALA A 276 56.14 8.07 25.26
CA ALA A 276 56.09 7.69 23.86
C ALA A 276 54.94 6.72 23.55
N SER A 277 54.68 5.77 24.45
CA SER A 277 53.53 4.85 24.37
C SER A 277 52.20 5.59 24.44
N ASP A 278 52.02 6.49 25.40
CA ASP A 278 50.79 7.28 25.55
C ASP A 278 50.51 8.14 24.30
N LEU A 279 51.55 8.73 23.71
CA LEU A 279 51.43 9.53 22.49
C LEU A 279 51.13 8.68 21.24
N ALA A 280 51.64 7.45 21.18
CA ALA A 280 51.29 6.50 20.12
C ALA A 280 49.82 6.08 20.25
N GLU A 281 49.35 5.77 21.46
CA GLU A 281 47.94 5.44 21.69
C GLU A 281 47.03 6.62 21.31
N MET A 282 47.37 7.86 21.71
CA MET A 282 46.59 9.05 21.30
C MET A 282 46.56 9.24 19.77
N HIS A 283 47.65 8.91 19.08
CA HIS A 283 47.71 8.98 17.62
C HIS A 283 46.77 7.95 16.99
N ASP A 284 46.81 6.71 17.46
CA ASP A 284 45.97 5.63 16.93
C ASP A 284 44.48 5.91 17.16
N LEU A 285 44.11 6.42 18.34
CA LEU A 285 42.74 6.84 18.66
C LEU A 285 42.23 7.95 17.74
N LEU A 286 43.11 8.87 17.36
CA LEU A 286 42.78 9.97 16.46
C LEU A 286 42.53 9.46 15.05
N GLU A 287 43.41 8.59 14.53
CA GLU A 287 43.22 7.95 13.22
C GLU A 287 41.95 7.09 13.19
N ASP A 288 41.66 6.35 14.27
CA ASP A 288 40.43 5.57 14.43
C ASP A 288 39.17 6.43 14.40
N THR A 289 39.17 7.54 15.14
CA THR A 289 38.04 8.47 15.20
C THR A 289 37.81 9.15 13.84
N LEU A 290 38.89 9.49 13.14
CA LEU A 290 38.83 10.05 11.79
C LEU A 290 38.26 9.07 10.79
N LEU A 291 38.74 7.83 10.83
CA LEU A 291 38.33 6.76 9.94
C LEU A 291 36.84 6.48 10.16
N PHE A 292 36.38 6.43 11.40
CA PHE A 292 34.96 6.33 11.75
C PHE A 292 34.14 7.55 11.26
N ALA A 293 34.65 8.77 11.42
CA ALA A 293 33.95 9.99 10.99
C ALA A 293 33.88 10.16 9.46
N GLN A 294 34.88 9.68 8.72
CA GLN A 294 34.90 9.69 7.25
C GLN A 294 33.97 8.61 6.67
N GLN A 295 33.75 7.51 7.39
CA GLN A 295 32.80 6.48 7.01
C GLN A 295 31.34 6.96 7.01
N ALA A 296 30.97 7.90 7.88
CA ALA A 296 29.62 8.47 7.89
C ALA A 296 29.29 9.31 6.63
N SER A 297 30.30 9.73 5.87
CA SER A 297 30.16 10.74 4.81
C SER A 297 30.65 10.32 3.41
N SER A 298 31.32 9.18 3.25
CA SER A 298 31.95 8.81 1.97
C SER A 298 31.07 7.92 1.09
N THR A 299 30.69 8.39 -0.11
CA THR A 299 29.70 7.75 -0.99
C THR A 299 30.18 6.52 -1.78
N GLU A 300 31.49 6.26 -1.90
CA GLU A 300 31.98 5.09 -2.66
C GLU A 300 33.21 4.45 -2.02
N THR A 301 33.00 3.33 -1.32
CA THR A 301 34.11 2.44 -1.00
C THR A 301 34.46 1.65 -2.27
N LYS A 302 35.58 1.94 -2.92
CA LYS A 302 36.05 1.15 -4.08
C LYS A 302 36.40 -0.27 -3.62
N LEU A 303 35.52 -1.21 -3.90
CA LEU A 303 35.78 -2.63 -3.71
C LEU A 303 36.66 -3.13 -4.85
N SER A 304 37.71 -3.87 -4.51
CA SER A 304 38.57 -4.54 -5.47
C SER A 304 38.61 -6.03 -5.17
N ILE A 305 38.99 -6.80 -6.18
CA ILE A 305 39.32 -8.21 -6.03
C ILE A 305 40.66 -8.31 -5.31
N ILE A 306 40.71 -9.05 -4.21
CA ILE A 306 41.89 -9.23 -3.35
C ILE A 306 42.14 -10.72 -3.20
N ASP A 307 43.39 -11.15 -3.41
CA ASP A 307 43.85 -12.45 -2.96
C ASP A 307 44.02 -12.40 -1.44
N LEU A 308 43.06 -13.01 -0.74
CA LEU A 308 43.02 -13.02 0.72
C LEU A 308 44.19 -13.82 1.29
N GLY A 309 44.61 -14.90 0.63
CA GLY A 309 45.73 -15.72 1.06
C GLY A 309 47.03 -14.92 1.07
N GLU A 310 47.31 -14.20 -0.02
CA GLU A 310 48.51 -13.36 -0.14
C GLU A 310 48.49 -12.18 0.84
N GLU A 311 47.33 -11.51 1.02
CA GLU A 311 47.22 -10.39 1.96
C GLU A 311 47.42 -10.85 3.42
N LEU A 312 46.84 -12.00 3.81
CA LEU A 312 47.02 -12.56 5.14
C LEU A 312 48.48 -12.97 5.40
N ALA A 313 49.12 -13.63 4.43
CA ALA A 313 50.52 -14.03 4.54
C ALA A 313 51.43 -12.82 4.77
N ARG A 314 51.26 -11.74 3.99
CA ARG A 314 52.03 -10.50 4.15
C ARG A 314 51.84 -9.85 5.51
N ILE A 315 50.61 -9.79 6.01
CA ILE A 315 50.32 -9.20 7.34
C ILE A 315 50.95 -10.04 8.44
N VAL A 316 50.82 -11.37 8.40
CA VAL A 316 51.38 -12.27 9.42
C VAL A 316 52.90 -12.25 9.38
N GLU A 317 53.53 -12.25 8.21
CA GLU A 317 54.98 -12.12 8.06
C GLU A 317 55.50 -10.84 8.75
N THR A 318 54.87 -9.70 8.46
CA THR A 318 55.22 -8.40 9.08
C THR A 318 55.11 -8.45 10.61
N ARG A 319 54.08 -9.11 11.14
CA ARG A 319 53.83 -9.22 12.59
C ARG A 319 54.84 -10.15 13.28
N VAL A 320 55.19 -11.25 12.62
CA VAL A 320 56.23 -12.18 13.10
C VAL A 320 57.60 -11.53 13.11
N GLU A 321 57.93 -10.70 12.11
CA GLU A 321 59.17 -9.91 12.09
C GLU A 321 59.27 -8.92 13.26
N MET A 322 58.13 -8.41 13.75
CA MET A 322 58.05 -7.58 14.95
C MET A 322 58.16 -8.37 16.26
N GLY A 323 58.29 -9.70 16.20
CA GLY A 323 58.35 -10.59 17.36
C GLY A 323 56.98 -10.91 17.97
N GLU A 324 55.89 -10.60 17.27
CA GLU A 324 54.53 -10.88 17.72
C GLU A 324 54.11 -12.31 17.39
N ASN A 325 53.32 -12.93 18.26
CA ASN A 325 52.96 -14.34 18.14
C ASN A 325 51.63 -14.51 17.39
N VAL A 326 51.73 -14.31 16.07
CA VAL A 326 50.61 -14.42 15.12
C VAL A 326 50.88 -15.59 14.18
N ARG A 327 49.88 -16.45 13.95
CA ARG A 327 49.99 -17.62 13.08
C ARG A 327 48.90 -17.62 12.02
N LEU A 328 49.28 -18.02 10.81
CA LEU A 328 48.37 -18.31 9.71
C LEU A 328 48.28 -19.82 9.53
N ASP A 329 47.08 -20.38 9.64
CA ASP A 329 46.86 -21.78 9.29
C ASP A 329 47.05 -21.98 7.79
N PRO A 330 47.44 -23.19 7.34
CA PRO A 330 47.49 -23.51 5.92
C PRO A 330 46.10 -23.30 5.30
N ASN A 331 45.98 -22.29 4.46
CA ASN A 331 44.75 -21.98 3.76
C ASN A 331 44.65 -22.78 2.45
N GLU A 332 43.44 -22.87 1.90
CA GLU A 332 43.25 -23.29 0.51
C GLU A 332 43.93 -22.30 -0.45
N GLN A 333 44.44 -22.79 -1.58
CA GLN A 333 45.02 -21.93 -2.62
C GLN A 333 43.87 -21.19 -3.35
N ASP A 334 44.13 -19.96 -3.80
CA ASP A 334 43.21 -19.11 -4.58
C ASP A 334 41.96 -18.58 -3.84
N LEU A 335 42.10 -18.12 -2.60
CA LEU A 335 41.03 -17.45 -1.85
C LEU A 335 40.85 -15.99 -2.30
N VAL A 336 39.93 -15.74 -3.22
CA VAL A 336 39.70 -14.42 -3.79
C VAL A 336 38.43 -13.76 -3.22
N VAL A 337 38.56 -12.59 -2.62
CA VAL A 337 37.44 -11.82 -2.01
C VAL A 337 37.26 -10.45 -2.66
N ARG A 338 36.04 -9.91 -2.57
CA ARG A 338 35.74 -8.53 -2.98
C ARG A 338 35.62 -7.64 -1.75
N ALA A 339 36.62 -6.80 -1.51
CA ALA A 339 36.65 -5.91 -0.34
C ALA A 339 37.44 -4.62 -0.63
N ALA A 340 37.35 -3.65 0.28
CA ALA A 340 38.19 -2.45 0.23
C ALA A 340 39.58 -2.75 0.79
N PRO A 341 40.69 -2.65 0.04
CA PRO A 341 42.01 -3.09 0.51
C PRO A 341 42.46 -2.43 1.82
N LEU A 342 42.30 -1.11 1.92
CA LEU A 342 42.64 -0.36 3.14
C LEU A 342 41.70 -0.71 4.30
N GLY A 343 40.41 -0.94 4.02
CA GLY A 343 39.43 -1.35 5.03
C GLY A 343 39.73 -2.75 5.58
N LEU A 344 40.04 -3.70 4.71
CA LEU A 344 40.40 -5.06 5.09
C LEU A 344 41.66 -5.08 5.96
N ARG A 345 42.71 -4.34 5.57
CA ARG A 345 43.92 -4.21 6.39
C ARG A 345 43.64 -3.63 7.77
N ARG A 346 42.77 -2.62 7.88
CA ARG A 346 42.41 -2.02 9.17
C ARG A 346 41.56 -2.96 10.03
N ILE A 347 40.63 -3.70 9.43
CA ILE A 347 39.89 -4.76 10.12
C ILE A 347 40.88 -5.76 10.73
N LEU A 348 41.81 -6.28 9.93
CA LEU A 348 42.78 -7.28 10.38
C LEU A 348 43.71 -6.73 11.45
N ALA A 349 44.23 -5.51 11.28
CA ALA A 349 45.04 -4.85 12.30
C ALA A 349 44.29 -4.75 13.64
N ASN A 350 43.05 -4.24 13.64
CA ASN A 350 42.26 -4.09 14.86
C ASN A 350 41.95 -5.44 15.53
N LEU A 351 41.71 -6.50 14.76
CA LEU A 351 41.47 -7.84 15.31
C LEU A 351 42.74 -8.46 15.90
N ILE A 352 43.87 -8.34 15.21
CA ILE A 352 45.17 -8.83 15.67
C ILE A 352 45.63 -8.06 16.91
N ASP A 353 45.56 -6.73 16.88
CA ASP A 353 45.94 -5.86 18.00
C ASP A 353 45.07 -6.15 19.23
N ASN A 354 43.77 -6.37 19.03
CA ASN A 354 42.87 -6.77 20.12
C ASN A 354 43.25 -8.15 20.67
N GLY A 355 43.53 -9.14 19.80
CA GLY A 355 43.95 -10.47 20.22
C GLY A 355 45.26 -10.45 21.02
N LEU A 356 46.31 -9.81 20.50
CA LEU A 356 47.63 -9.72 21.15
C LEU A 356 47.61 -8.93 22.47
N ARG A 357 46.65 -8.02 22.61
CA ARG A 357 46.48 -7.22 23.83
C ARG A 357 45.88 -8.01 24.99
N TYR A 358 45.01 -8.97 24.70
CA TYR A 358 44.29 -9.75 25.73
C TYR A 358 44.73 -11.21 25.81
N ALA A 359 45.60 -11.66 24.89
CA ALA A 359 46.02 -13.04 24.71
C ALA A 359 47.51 -13.12 24.35
N HIS A 360 48.05 -14.34 24.28
CA HIS A 360 49.46 -14.57 23.92
C HIS A 360 49.63 -15.05 22.48
N ASN A 361 48.60 -15.64 21.89
CA ASN A 361 48.60 -16.17 20.53
C ASN A 361 47.39 -15.65 19.77
N VAL A 362 47.59 -15.22 18.53
CA VAL A 362 46.51 -14.97 17.56
C VAL A 362 46.65 -15.92 16.38
N GLN A 363 45.59 -16.61 16.03
CA GLN A 363 45.53 -17.57 14.93
C GLN A 363 44.53 -17.09 13.88
N LEU A 364 44.96 -17.07 12.63
CA LEU A 364 44.14 -16.73 11.47
C LEU A 364 43.94 -17.96 10.61
N ARG A 365 42.70 -18.21 10.18
CA ARG A 365 42.36 -19.31 9.29
C ARG A 365 41.34 -18.85 8.25
N ALA A 366 41.63 -19.06 6.98
CA ALA A 366 40.69 -18.78 5.90
C ALA A 366 40.31 -20.07 5.16
N GLU A 367 39.02 -20.26 4.90
CA GLU A 367 38.50 -21.44 4.20
C GLU A 367 37.37 -21.06 3.24
N GLN A 368 37.27 -21.75 2.10
CA GLN A 368 36.13 -21.64 1.21
C GLN A 368 34.97 -22.50 1.75
N THR A 369 33.77 -21.93 1.72
CA THR A 369 32.53 -22.61 2.11
C THR A 369 31.52 -22.58 0.97
N THR A 370 30.41 -23.31 1.11
CA THR A 370 29.32 -23.32 0.11
C THR A 370 28.65 -21.96 -0.10
N VAL A 371 28.82 -21.01 0.82
CA VAL A 371 28.13 -19.72 0.83
C VAL A 371 29.09 -18.54 0.57
N GLY A 372 30.39 -18.80 0.44
CA GLY A 372 31.42 -17.77 0.34
C GLY A 372 32.73 -18.15 1.01
N ILE A 373 33.60 -17.17 1.24
CA ILE A 373 34.86 -17.36 1.97
C ILE A 373 34.67 -16.95 3.42
N VAL A 374 35.19 -17.74 4.35
CA VAL A 374 35.15 -17.45 5.78
C VAL A 374 36.57 -17.26 6.29
N LEU A 375 36.82 -16.13 6.95
CA LEU A 375 38.04 -15.85 7.69
C LEU A 375 37.74 -15.85 9.18
N ILE A 376 38.47 -16.67 9.91
CA ILE A 376 38.36 -16.82 11.36
C ILE A 376 39.63 -16.25 11.97
N VAL A 377 39.47 -15.31 12.91
CA VAL A 377 40.55 -14.78 13.75
C VAL A 377 40.26 -15.21 15.18
N GLU A 378 41.17 -15.97 15.78
CA GLU A 378 41.04 -16.51 17.13
C GLU A 378 42.19 -16.07 18.02
N ASP A 379 41.90 -15.87 19.29
CA ASP A 379 42.91 -15.69 20.33
C ASP A 379 42.77 -16.72 21.46
N ASP A 380 43.79 -16.85 22.29
CA ASP A 380 43.82 -17.71 23.48
C ASP A 380 43.57 -16.94 24.80
N GLY A 381 42.90 -15.80 24.71
CA GLY A 381 42.61 -14.93 25.84
C GLY A 381 41.50 -15.46 26.76
N PRO A 382 41.07 -14.68 27.75
CA PRO A 382 40.01 -15.08 28.68
C PRO A 382 38.60 -15.12 28.04
N GLY A 383 38.46 -14.67 26.80
CA GLY A 383 37.16 -14.40 26.18
C GLY A 383 36.45 -13.21 26.82
N VAL A 384 35.14 -13.11 26.59
CA VAL A 384 34.30 -11.99 27.02
C VAL A 384 33.01 -12.48 27.68
N PRO A 385 32.43 -11.75 28.64
CA PRO A 385 31.17 -12.15 29.27
C PRO A 385 30.06 -12.34 28.21
N PRO A 386 29.22 -13.39 28.31
CA PRO A 386 28.18 -13.66 27.30
C PRO A 386 27.24 -12.48 27.05
N GLU A 387 26.91 -11.71 28.09
CA GLU A 387 26.09 -10.50 28.00
C GLU A 387 26.74 -9.36 27.20
N ALA A 388 28.08 -9.32 27.14
CA ALA A 388 28.81 -8.27 26.44
C ALA A 388 28.91 -8.54 24.93
N ILE A 389 28.82 -9.81 24.49
CA ILE A 389 29.00 -10.22 23.08
C ILE A 389 28.09 -9.44 22.13
N ALA A 390 26.83 -9.21 22.53
CA ALA A 390 25.84 -8.52 21.72
C ALA A 390 26.18 -7.04 21.45
N THR A 391 27.00 -6.41 22.29
CA THR A 391 27.29 -4.97 22.25
C THR A 391 28.75 -4.66 21.88
N LEU A 392 29.59 -5.66 21.59
CA LEU A 392 31.02 -5.46 21.25
C LEU A 392 31.25 -4.63 19.97
N GLY A 393 30.28 -4.62 19.05
CA GLY A 393 30.32 -3.80 17.85
C GLY A 393 29.91 -2.35 18.06
N GLU A 394 29.48 -1.96 19.25
CA GLU A 394 29.03 -0.60 19.54
C GLU A 394 30.21 0.34 19.88
N PRO A 395 30.22 1.59 19.37
CA PRO A 395 31.28 2.56 19.66
C PRO A 395 31.41 2.86 21.15
N PHE A 396 32.65 2.98 21.64
CA PHE A 396 33.00 3.34 23.03
C PHE A 396 32.54 2.33 24.10
N ASN A 397 32.05 1.17 23.70
CA ASN A 397 31.63 0.16 24.64
C ASN A 397 32.85 -0.61 25.18
N ARG A 398 33.05 -0.57 26.50
CA ARG A 398 34.12 -1.31 27.19
C ARG A 398 33.49 -2.22 28.25
N ILE A 399 33.96 -3.45 28.29
CA ILE A 399 33.47 -4.50 29.19
C ILE A 399 33.75 -4.17 30.67
N ASP A 400 34.80 -3.37 30.94
CA ASP A 400 35.10 -2.90 32.28
C ASP A 400 35.69 -1.47 32.24
N PRO A 401 34.97 -0.44 32.72
CA PRO A 401 35.48 0.93 32.79
C PRO A 401 36.49 1.15 33.93
N SER A 402 36.65 0.18 34.85
CA SER A 402 37.44 0.31 36.08
C SER A 402 38.81 -0.38 36.05
N ARG A 403 39.08 -1.24 35.05
CA ARG A 403 40.40 -1.85 34.87
C ARG A 403 41.39 -0.82 34.33
N ASP A 404 42.52 -0.73 35.04
CA ASP A 404 43.59 0.26 34.88
C ASP A 404 43.86 0.72 33.45
N ARG A 405 44.14 2.02 33.33
CA ARG A 405 44.64 2.70 32.12
C ARG A 405 45.83 1.99 31.46
N SER A 406 46.52 1.10 32.18
CA SER A 406 47.67 0.31 31.70
C SER A 406 47.35 -0.68 30.58
N THR A 407 46.08 -1.05 30.38
CA THR A 407 45.73 -1.95 29.29
C THR A 407 45.41 -1.22 27.98
N GLY A 408 45.26 0.11 27.90
CA GLY A 408 45.34 0.94 26.66
C GLY A 408 44.39 0.67 25.47
N GLY A 409 43.27 1.40 25.35
CA GLY A 409 42.44 1.43 24.12
C GLY A 409 41.01 1.96 24.33
N ALA A 410 40.52 2.81 23.41
CA ALA A 410 39.25 3.57 23.57
C ALA A 410 37.95 2.79 23.29
N GLY A 411 38.01 1.48 23.05
CA GLY A 411 36.82 0.68 22.72
C GLY A 411 36.26 0.98 21.31
N LEU A 412 37.10 1.46 20.40
CA LEU A 412 36.73 1.74 19.01
C LEU A 412 37.10 0.59 18.05
N GLY A 413 38.06 -0.26 18.40
CA GLY A 413 38.61 -1.26 17.47
C GLY A 413 37.56 -2.20 16.86
N LEU A 414 36.74 -2.85 17.69
CA LEU A 414 35.68 -3.76 17.23
C LEU A 414 34.51 -3.01 16.56
N ALA A 415 34.21 -1.78 16.98
CA ALA A 415 33.23 -0.92 16.31
C ALA A 415 33.69 -0.53 14.89
N ILE A 416 34.98 -0.27 14.71
CA ILE A 416 35.59 -0.01 13.40
C ILE A 416 35.57 -1.27 12.53
N VAL A 417 35.85 -2.44 13.11
CA VAL A 417 35.71 -3.73 12.40
C VAL A 417 34.29 -3.90 11.87
N HIS A 418 33.29 -3.70 12.72
CA HIS A 418 31.88 -3.81 12.34
C HIS A 418 31.52 -2.82 11.23
N ALA A 419 31.87 -1.54 11.37
CA ALA A 419 31.57 -0.50 10.39
C ALA A 419 32.25 -0.71 9.03
N LEU A 420 33.53 -1.12 9.02
CA LEU A 420 34.27 -1.40 7.78
C LEU A 420 33.75 -2.65 7.06
N ALA A 421 33.36 -3.67 7.82
CA ALA A 421 32.81 -4.90 7.29
C ALA A 421 31.43 -4.67 6.67
N GLU A 422 30.53 -3.95 7.35
CA GLU A 422 29.20 -3.60 6.83
C GLU A 422 29.28 -2.88 5.49
N ARG A 423 30.17 -1.89 5.36
CA ARG A 423 30.43 -1.17 4.09
C ARG A 423 31.02 -2.01 2.97
N SER A 424 31.73 -3.08 3.32
CA SER A 424 32.31 -4.00 2.35
C SER A 424 31.42 -5.22 2.10
N HIS A 425 30.20 -5.22 2.65
CA HIS A 425 29.27 -6.36 2.64
C HIS A 425 29.89 -7.65 3.20
N ILE A 426 30.74 -7.51 4.22
CA ILE A 426 31.36 -8.60 4.96
C ILE A 426 30.52 -8.84 6.22
N GLY A 427 30.02 -10.06 6.40
CA GLY A 427 29.35 -10.44 7.63
C GLY A 427 30.35 -10.56 8.78
N VAL A 428 30.01 -10.08 9.98
CA VAL A 428 30.86 -10.19 11.19
C VAL A 428 30.10 -10.93 12.28
N ARG A 429 30.76 -11.90 12.93
CA ARG A 429 30.25 -12.57 14.12
C ARG A 429 31.32 -12.61 15.21
N PHE A 430 30.92 -12.26 16.43
CA PHE A 430 31.76 -12.31 17.63
C PHE A 430 31.31 -13.48 18.52
N GLU A 431 32.24 -14.32 18.94
CA GLU A 431 31.96 -15.49 19.79
C GLU A 431 33.11 -15.79 20.75
N ASN A 432 32.80 -16.44 21.88
CA ASN A 432 33.85 -17.06 22.68
C ASN A 432 34.28 -18.39 22.08
N LYS A 433 35.59 -18.67 22.14
CA LYS A 433 36.17 -19.97 21.85
C LYS A 433 36.09 -20.85 23.09
N VAL A 434 35.79 -22.13 22.88
CA VAL A 434 35.73 -23.16 23.94
C VAL A 434 37.06 -23.95 23.92
N PRO A 435 37.73 -24.18 25.07
CA PRO A 435 37.33 -23.82 26.43
C PRO A 435 37.62 -22.37 26.84
N THR A 436 38.56 -21.69 26.17
CA THR A 436 38.92 -20.28 26.41
C THR A 436 39.31 -19.61 25.09
N GLY A 437 39.21 -18.28 25.04
CA GLY A 437 39.58 -17.44 23.90
C GLY A 437 38.40 -16.69 23.29
N PHE A 438 38.70 -15.82 22.34
CA PHE A 438 37.71 -15.10 21.54
C PHE A 438 37.88 -15.44 20.06
N ARG A 439 36.77 -15.46 19.33
CA ARG A 439 36.69 -15.78 17.90
C ARG A 439 35.90 -14.69 17.19
N VAL A 440 36.50 -14.14 16.15
CA VAL A 440 35.82 -13.27 15.19
C VAL A 440 35.76 -13.96 13.84
N THR A 441 34.55 -14.10 13.30
CA THR A 441 34.31 -14.70 11.99
C THR A 441 33.89 -13.62 11.01
N LEU A 442 34.64 -13.47 9.92
CA LEU A 442 34.33 -12.62 8.78
C LEU A 442 33.85 -13.47 7.61
N THR A 443 32.68 -13.16 7.06
CA THR A 443 32.08 -13.90 5.95
C THR A 443 32.01 -13.02 4.71
N PHE A 444 32.69 -13.44 3.64
CA PHE A 444 32.72 -12.77 2.34
C PHE A 444 31.79 -13.51 1.36
N GLY A 445 30.90 -12.79 0.69
CA GLY A 445 30.08 -13.38 -0.39
C GLY A 445 30.94 -13.85 -1.57
N LEU A 446 30.44 -14.82 -2.34
CA LEU A 446 31.11 -15.30 -3.56
C LEU A 446 31.31 -14.15 -4.57
N PRO A 447 32.45 -14.09 -5.29
CA PRO A 447 32.75 -13.04 -6.27
C PRO A 447 31.72 -12.89 -7.41
N ASP A 448 30.88 -13.91 -7.63
CA ASP A 448 29.94 -14.02 -8.77
C ASP A 448 28.45 -13.95 -8.41
N SER A 449 28.06 -13.43 -7.24
CA SER A 449 26.64 -13.12 -7.00
C SER A 449 26.33 -11.69 -7.46
N PRO A 450 25.68 -11.50 -8.63
CA PRO A 450 25.09 -10.21 -8.95
C PRO A 450 24.00 -9.90 -7.93
N GLU A 451 24.18 -8.78 -7.24
CA GLU A 451 23.18 -7.97 -6.54
C GLU A 451 21.78 -8.60 -6.38
N ALA A 452 21.45 -9.00 -5.16
CA ALA A 452 20.06 -8.91 -4.71
C ALA A 452 19.79 -7.43 -4.41
N GLY A 453 19.16 -6.74 -5.38
CA GLY A 453 18.89 -5.29 -5.35
C GLY A 453 17.63 -4.85 -4.62
#